data_AF-A0A7X9XBM8-F1
#
_entry.id   AF-A0A7X9XBM8-F1
#
_cell.length_a   1.000
_cell.length_b   1.000
_cell.length_c   1.000
_cell.angle_alpha   90.00
_cell.angle_beta   90.00
_cell.angle_gamma   90.00
#
_symmetry.space_group_name_H-M   'P 1'
#
loop_
_entity.id
_entity.type
_entity.pdbx_description
1 polymer ?
#
loop_
_entity_poly.entity_id
_entity_poly.type
_entity_poly.pdbx_seq_one_letter_code
_entity_poly.pdbx_strand_id
1 'polypeptide(L)'
;MKKELLLGLIPFIMGSCQIQKNTIQENLAKDCVLSDEKYQTQQQIHLSDIRQWIEEEKITSIEDLISELPEVYRKNFSLVEHTKALGESNLDYPRIVLFGGDGHLLFNISSKLDDPTYQKVDGIELNEETGNWELFQVDFSQAKIKVHDAPQECFRCHGEAHPKPLWGTSSHWKGVFGDNEAPGPNGEALSLRHLQKMNAFRDKNTDSPRLKQLIWDDEQVLRSGGIRNIKDNRFGAELIASNHFIGASVAKGIYIRMEQELKDKKAVLPLLLLTAQMKEDIHLGKITQQHFVSNNTPLHIDSLYLQLGINTETDFTINNSLEDQEVDKLWKMGKGTLYEQVALLTLYYELMANEELKNLFSNIPAHQICKSEEHTITNLYDLVKHKVNYHYLLKGNGKVEASKVYIPMDDDEVFESVLQPAFHYLQNYYSVQNQLL
;
A
#
# COMPACT_ATOMS: atom_id res chain seq x y z
N MET A 1 -24.11 -8.99 54.96
CA MET A 1 -24.52 -9.22 53.56
C MET A 1 -23.83 -8.19 52.66
N LYS A 2 -22.67 -8.53 52.10
CA LYS A 2 -22.03 -7.78 51.01
C LYS A 2 -21.87 -8.77 49.86
N LYS A 3 -22.50 -8.47 48.71
CA LYS A 3 -22.35 -9.25 47.49
C LYS A 3 -21.12 -8.72 46.76
N GLU A 4 -20.08 -9.53 46.68
CA GLU A 4 -18.97 -9.31 45.75
C GLU A 4 -19.43 -9.71 44.34
N LEU A 5 -19.34 -8.76 43.42
CA LEU A 5 -19.62 -8.95 42.01
C LEU A 5 -18.30 -9.39 41.34
N LEU A 6 -18.11 -10.70 41.18
CA LEU A 6 -17.08 -11.24 40.31
C LEU A 6 -17.49 -10.95 38.85
N LEU A 7 -16.92 -9.88 38.28
CA LEU A 7 -16.90 -9.66 36.85
C LEU A 7 -15.87 -10.63 36.24
N GLY A 8 -16.37 -11.72 35.68
CA GLY A 8 -15.58 -12.62 34.86
C GLY A 8 -15.09 -11.90 33.60
N LEU A 9 -13.77 -11.83 33.45
CA LEU A 9 -13.10 -11.51 32.19
C LEU A 9 -13.54 -12.56 31.14
N ILE A 10 -14.44 -12.17 30.25
CA ILE A 10 -14.70 -12.92 29.03
C ILE A 10 -13.53 -12.61 28.10
N PRO A 11 -12.72 -13.60 27.67
CA PRO A 11 -11.76 -13.37 26.61
C PRO A 11 -12.55 -13.05 25.34
N PHE A 12 -12.44 -11.81 24.88
CA PHE A 12 -12.85 -11.43 23.53
C PHE A 12 -12.00 -12.25 22.55
N ILE A 13 -12.57 -13.29 21.96
CA ILE A 13 -11.99 -13.98 20.81
C ILE A 13 -12.15 -13.02 19.64
N MET A 14 -11.15 -12.15 19.42
CA MET A 14 -11.09 -11.26 18.27
C MET A 14 -10.57 -12.03 17.04
N GLY A 15 -11.34 -11.92 15.94
CA GLY A 15 -10.90 -12.05 14.55
C GLY A 15 -10.16 -13.33 14.15
N SER A 16 -10.89 -14.34 13.68
CA SER A 16 -10.35 -15.20 12.62
C SER A 16 -10.08 -14.35 11.38
N CYS A 17 -9.01 -14.64 10.63
CA CYS A 17 -8.80 -14.12 9.27
C CYS A 17 -10.15 -14.11 8.52
N GLN A 18 -10.60 -12.96 8.03
CA GLN A 18 -11.87 -12.79 7.31
C GLN A 18 -11.74 -13.44 5.94
N ILE A 19 -11.82 -14.76 5.94
CA ILE A 19 -11.98 -15.55 4.73
C ILE A 19 -13.34 -15.19 4.13
N GLN A 20 -13.36 -14.81 2.84
CA GLN A 20 -14.60 -14.44 2.15
C GLN A 20 -15.66 -15.54 2.30
N LYS A 21 -16.86 -15.18 2.77
CA LYS A 21 -18.01 -16.11 2.95
C LYS A 21 -18.45 -16.85 1.68
N ASN A 22 -18.05 -16.39 0.50
CA ASN A 22 -18.50 -16.92 -0.79
C ASN A 22 -17.51 -17.88 -1.45
N THR A 23 -16.33 -18.05 -0.90
CA THR A 23 -15.39 -19.03 -1.44
C THR A 23 -15.75 -20.37 -0.83
N ILE A 24 -16.10 -21.34 -1.68
CA ILE A 24 -16.49 -22.69 -1.25
C ILE A 24 -15.43 -23.20 -0.26
N GLN A 25 -15.87 -23.47 0.96
CA GLN A 25 -15.03 -23.83 2.11
C GLN A 25 -14.11 -25.04 1.83
N GLU A 26 -14.44 -25.84 0.81
CA GLU A 26 -13.69 -27.02 0.36
C GLU A 26 -12.46 -26.71 -0.51
N ASN A 27 -12.27 -25.47 -1.00
CA ASN A 27 -11.13 -25.11 -1.86
C ASN A 27 -10.16 -24.07 -1.27
N LEU A 28 -10.49 -23.45 -0.15
CA LEU A 28 -9.66 -22.42 0.50
C LEU A 28 -8.58 -22.97 1.44
N ALA A 29 -8.58 -24.26 1.71
CA ALA A 29 -7.76 -24.81 2.78
C ALA A 29 -6.28 -24.99 2.42
N LYS A 30 -5.86 -24.76 1.16
CA LYS A 30 -4.58 -25.34 0.72
C LYS A 30 -3.34 -24.50 1.03
N ASP A 31 -3.29 -23.19 0.79
CA ASP A 31 -2.01 -22.46 0.93
C ASP A 31 -2.16 -21.06 1.57
N CYS A 32 -2.35 -20.97 2.89
CA CYS A 32 -2.13 -19.76 3.72
C CYS A 32 -0.65 -19.37 3.96
N VAL A 33 0.29 -20.18 3.47
CA VAL A 33 1.67 -19.75 3.24
C VAL A 33 2.03 -20.25 1.85
N LEU A 34 2.30 -19.32 0.93
CA LEU A 34 2.82 -19.73 -0.38
C LEU A 34 4.23 -20.32 -0.18
N SER A 35 4.64 -21.26 -1.02
CA SER A 35 6.04 -21.69 -1.03
C SER A 35 6.92 -20.56 -1.57
N ASP A 36 8.16 -20.42 -1.08
CA ASP A 36 9.15 -19.43 -1.56
C ASP A 36 9.26 -19.41 -3.11
N GLU A 37 9.09 -20.56 -3.76
CA GLU A 37 9.07 -20.70 -5.22
C GLU A 37 7.89 -19.98 -5.90
N LYS A 38 6.69 -20.00 -5.30
CA LYS A 38 5.51 -19.25 -5.79
C LYS A 38 5.70 -17.73 -5.63
N TYR A 39 6.58 -17.28 -4.73
CA TYR A 39 6.95 -15.86 -4.60
C TYR A 39 7.88 -15.36 -5.73
N GLN A 40 8.51 -16.25 -6.51
CA GLN A 40 9.59 -15.89 -7.43
C GLN A 40 9.18 -15.72 -8.91
N THR A 41 7.90 -15.93 -9.29
CA THR A 41 7.44 -15.59 -10.64
C THR A 41 7.21 -14.07 -10.76
N GLN A 42 8.29 -13.33 -10.97
CA GLN A 42 8.42 -11.87 -10.77
C GLN A 42 8.45 -11.06 -12.07
N GLN A 43 7.54 -11.28 -13.03
CA GLN A 43 7.48 -10.34 -14.15
C GLN A 43 6.85 -9.02 -13.65
N GLN A 44 7.70 -8.09 -13.24
CA GLN A 44 7.38 -6.67 -13.04
C GLN A 44 7.62 -5.94 -14.37
N ILE A 45 6.88 -4.85 -14.55
CA ILE A 45 7.08 -3.93 -15.67
C ILE A 45 7.70 -2.67 -15.11
N HIS A 46 8.77 -2.22 -15.74
CA HIS A 46 9.54 -1.02 -15.39
C HIS A 46 9.47 0.02 -16.52
N LEU A 47 9.86 1.27 -16.25
CA LEU A 47 9.99 2.29 -17.29
C LEU A 47 10.95 1.86 -18.41
N SER A 48 11.98 1.07 -18.09
CA SER A 48 12.89 0.53 -19.10
C SER A 48 12.20 -0.39 -20.10
N ASP A 49 11.19 -1.16 -19.67
CA ASP A 49 10.44 -2.04 -20.56
C ASP A 49 9.61 -1.22 -21.55
N ILE A 50 9.00 -0.12 -21.08
CA ILE A 50 8.25 0.80 -21.94
C ILE A 50 9.17 1.44 -22.98
N ARG A 51 10.37 1.87 -22.58
CA ARG A 51 11.38 2.42 -23.49
C ARG A 51 11.76 1.38 -24.55
N GLN A 52 12.00 0.14 -24.13
CA GLN A 52 12.29 -0.96 -25.04
C GLN A 52 11.13 -1.21 -26.02
N TRP A 53 9.87 -1.21 -25.55
CA TRP A 53 8.71 -1.39 -26.42
C TRP A 53 8.56 -0.27 -27.47
N ILE A 54 8.93 0.96 -27.13
CA ILE A 54 8.97 2.08 -28.07
C ILE A 54 10.08 1.87 -29.12
N GLU A 55 11.28 1.48 -28.68
CA GLU A 55 12.43 1.25 -29.56
C GLU A 55 12.21 0.08 -30.53
N GLU A 56 11.53 -0.96 -30.06
CA GLU A 56 11.16 -2.14 -30.86
C GLU A 56 9.91 -1.93 -31.72
N GLU A 57 9.33 -0.72 -31.71
CA GLU A 57 8.06 -0.39 -32.40
C GLU A 57 6.89 -1.31 -32.01
N LYS A 58 6.92 -1.90 -30.82
CA LYS A 58 5.83 -2.74 -30.28
C LYS A 58 4.63 -1.92 -29.88
N ILE A 59 4.85 -0.68 -29.43
CA ILE A 59 3.79 0.25 -29.06
C ILE A 59 3.88 1.51 -29.91
N THR A 60 2.77 1.89 -30.54
CA THR A 60 2.67 3.09 -31.38
C THR A 60 1.61 4.08 -30.91
N SER A 61 0.80 3.66 -29.94
CA SER A 61 -0.30 4.42 -29.36
C SER A 61 -0.47 4.10 -27.86
N ILE A 62 -1.27 4.91 -27.18
CA ILE A 62 -1.64 4.65 -25.77
C ILE A 62 -2.45 3.35 -25.67
N GLU A 63 -3.28 3.10 -26.66
CA GLU A 63 -4.05 1.87 -26.79
C GLU A 63 -3.15 0.63 -26.94
N ASP A 64 -2.03 0.73 -27.66
CA ASP A 64 -1.03 -0.34 -27.73
C ASP A 64 -0.32 -0.52 -26.39
N LEU A 65 0.06 0.58 -25.72
CA LEU A 65 0.66 0.52 -24.38
C LEU A 65 -0.23 -0.23 -23.40
N ILE A 66 -1.52 0.13 -23.31
CA ILE A 66 -2.46 -0.55 -22.40
C ILE A 66 -2.61 -2.03 -22.76
N SER A 67 -2.58 -2.37 -24.04
CA SER A 67 -2.70 -3.75 -24.53
C SER A 67 -1.46 -4.61 -24.25
N GLU A 68 -0.27 -4.00 -24.32
CA GLU A 68 1.02 -4.66 -24.04
C GLU A 68 1.23 -4.86 -22.53
N LEU A 69 0.65 -4.01 -21.69
CA LEU A 69 0.70 -4.18 -20.25
C LEU A 69 0.11 -5.54 -19.81
N PRO A 70 0.72 -6.21 -18.82
CA PRO A 70 0.18 -7.43 -18.24
C PRO A 70 -1.26 -7.25 -17.76
N GLU A 71 -2.02 -8.35 -17.79
CA GLU A 71 -3.46 -8.34 -17.45
C GLU A 71 -3.77 -7.69 -16.10
N VAL A 72 -2.85 -7.81 -15.13
CA VAL A 72 -2.98 -7.17 -13.81
C VAL A 72 -3.18 -5.66 -13.94
N TYR A 73 -2.42 -4.94 -14.76
CA TYR A 73 -2.60 -3.48 -14.89
C TYR A 73 -3.99 -3.13 -15.44
N ARG A 74 -4.50 -3.92 -16.39
CA ARG A 74 -5.83 -3.69 -16.99
C ARG A 74 -6.99 -4.06 -16.06
N LYS A 75 -6.73 -4.86 -15.04
CA LYS A 75 -7.67 -5.12 -13.92
C LYS A 75 -7.51 -4.08 -12.82
N ASN A 76 -6.30 -3.59 -12.59
CA ASN A 76 -5.91 -2.69 -11.52
C ASN A 76 -6.08 -1.24 -11.92
N PHE A 77 -7.31 -0.75 -11.82
CA PHE A 77 -7.62 0.62 -12.19
C PHE A 77 -8.52 1.35 -11.20
N SER A 78 -8.25 2.65 -11.06
CA SER A 78 -9.14 3.62 -10.42
C SER A 78 -9.66 4.60 -11.48
N LEU A 79 -10.93 4.99 -11.37
CA LEU A 79 -11.56 5.94 -12.31
C LEU A 79 -11.76 7.30 -11.65
N VAL A 80 -11.11 8.34 -12.16
CA VAL A 80 -11.13 9.69 -11.58
C VAL A 80 -12.07 10.59 -12.37
N GLU A 81 -13.20 10.97 -11.78
CA GLU A 81 -14.16 11.92 -12.33
C GLU A 81 -13.64 13.36 -12.31
N HIS A 82 -13.04 13.79 -11.19
CA HIS A 82 -12.55 15.15 -11.00
C HIS A 82 -11.04 15.15 -10.78
N THR A 83 -10.29 15.22 -11.88
CA THR A 83 -8.83 15.23 -11.85
C THR A 83 -8.28 16.57 -11.34
N LYS A 84 -7.22 16.51 -10.51
CA LYS A 84 -6.34 17.64 -10.21
C LYS A 84 -5.07 17.65 -11.08
N ALA A 85 -4.84 16.58 -11.85
CA ALA A 85 -3.72 16.47 -12.78
C ALA A 85 -3.93 17.37 -14.01
N LEU A 86 -2.90 17.48 -14.85
CA LEU A 86 -3.01 18.21 -16.11
C LEU A 86 -4.04 17.57 -17.05
N GLY A 87 -4.96 18.37 -17.57
CA GLY A 87 -6.00 17.99 -18.54
C GLY A 87 -7.36 17.79 -17.89
N GLU A 88 -8.24 17.01 -18.51
CA GLU A 88 -9.67 17.02 -18.20
C GLU A 88 -10.23 15.63 -17.88
N SER A 89 -11.31 15.60 -17.10
CA SER A 89 -12.09 14.39 -16.82
C SER A 89 -13.51 14.75 -16.43
N ASN A 90 -14.43 13.80 -16.59
CA ASN A 90 -15.80 13.92 -16.12
C ASN A 90 -16.42 12.53 -15.91
N LEU A 91 -17.73 12.49 -15.61
CA LEU A 91 -18.47 11.27 -15.34
C LEU A 91 -18.50 10.29 -16.53
N ASP A 92 -18.52 10.81 -17.76
CA ASP A 92 -18.58 10.01 -18.99
C ASP A 92 -17.19 9.57 -19.47
N TYR A 93 -16.20 10.40 -19.18
CA TYR A 93 -14.81 10.23 -19.55
C TYR A 93 -13.90 10.47 -18.34
N PRO A 94 -13.91 9.54 -17.35
CA PRO A 94 -13.03 9.65 -16.20
C PRO A 94 -11.57 9.41 -16.61
N ARG A 95 -10.60 9.91 -15.84
CA ARG A 95 -9.24 9.42 -15.99
C ARG A 95 -9.12 8.00 -15.50
N ILE A 96 -8.18 7.28 -16.09
CA ILE A 96 -7.85 5.91 -15.76
C ILE A 96 -6.50 5.95 -15.05
N VAL A 97 -6.47 5.57 -13.78
CA VAL A 97 -5.23 5.34 -13.04
C VAL A 97 -4.96 3.85 -13.05
N LEU A 98 -3.97 3.39 -13.81
CA LEU A 98 -3.53 1.98 -13.83
C LEU A 98 -2.39 1.77 -12.84
N PHE A 99 -2.31 0.62 -12.19
CA PHE A 99 -1.20 0.31 -11.26
C PHE A 99 -0.83 -1.17 -11.25
N GLY A 100 0.44 -1.48 -11.00
CA GLY A 100 0.92 -2.85 -10.85
C GLY A 100 0.33 -3.56 -9.62
N GLY A 101 0.42 -4.89 -9.55
CA GLY A 101 -0.09 -5.68 -8.42
C GLY A 101 0.56 -5.37 -7.06
N ASP A 102 1.75 -4.79 -7.08
CA ASP A 102 2.54 -4.31 -5.94
C ASP A 102 2.55 -2.78 -5.82
N GLY A 103 1.92 -2.06 -6.76
CA GLY A 103 1.81 -0.61 -6.75
C GLY A 103 3.11 0.14 -7.07
N HIS A 104 4.17 -0.52 -7.55
CA HIS A 104 5.46 0.15 -7.78
C HIS A 104 5.47 1.05 -9.03
N LEU A 105 4.63 0.75 -10.02
CA LEU A 105 4.50 1.50 -11.28
C LEU A 105 3.03 1.87 -11.49
N LEU A 106 2.78 3.16 -11.73
CA LEU A 106 1.45 3.71 -11.97
C LEU A 106 1.41 4.52 -13.26
N PHE A 107 0.23 4.57 -13.88
CA PHE A 107 -0.08 5.40 -15.04
C PHE A 107 -1.35 6.20 -14.82
N ASN A 108 -1.36 7.45 -15.27
CA ASN A 108 -2.55 8.28 -15.36
C ASN A 108 -2.86 8.57 -16.84
N ILE A 109 -4.02 8.10 -17.29
CA ILE A 109 -4.40 8.11 -18.70
C ILE A 109 -5.74 8.83 -18.85
N SER A 110 -5.80 9.82 -19.74
CA SER A 110 -7.08 10.45 -20.10
C SER A 110 -7.95 9.49 -20.91
N SER A 111 -9.26 9.48 -20.69
CA SER A 111 -10.22 8.75 -21.54
C SER A 111 -11.04 9.67 -22.45
N LYS A 112 -10.92 10.99 -22.28
CA LYS A 112 -11.69 12.02 -22.97
C LYS A 112 -11.03 12.41 -24.29
N LEU A 113 -11.70 12.15 -25.42
CA LEU A 113 -11.12 12.26 -26.77
C LEU A 113 -10.60 13.66 -27.13
N ASP A 114 -11.24 14.71 -26.61
CA ASP A 114 -10.91 16.12 -26.82
C ASP A 114 -10.01 16.72 -25.72
N ASP A 115 -9.53 15.91 -24.78
CA ASP A 115 -8.57 16.35 -23.77
C ASP A 115 -7.24 16.78 -24.45
N PRO A 116 -6.70 17.98 -24.16
CA PRO A 116 -5.39 18.39 -24.66
C PRO A 116 -4.25 17.43 -24.32
N THR A 117 -4.39 16.65 -23.26
CA THR A 117 -3.45 15.61 -22.81
C THR A 117 -3.81 14.21 -23.31
N TYR A 118 -4.79 14.07 -24.22
CA TYR A 118 -5.24 12.76 -24.69
C TYR A 118 -4.09 11.92 -25.25
N GLN A 119 -3.10 12.50 -25.93
CA GLN A 119 -1.95 11.75 -26.48
C GLN A 119 -0.76 11.60 -25.52
N LYS A 120 -0.97 11.84 -24.22
CA LYS A 120 0.07 11.75 -23.20
C LYS A 120 -0.32 10.77 -22.10
N VAL A 121 0.67 10.08 -21.57
CA VAL A 121 0.55 9.20 -20.40
C VAL A 121 1.52 9.70 -19.35
N ASP A 122 1.00 10.14 -18.22
CA ASP A 122 1.84 10.43 -17.05
C ASP A 122 2.08 9.13 -16.30
N GLY A 123 3.31 8.90 -15.86
CA GLY A 123 3.69 7.72 -15.11
C GLY A 123 4.59 8.06 -13.93
N ILE A 124 4.59 7.18 -12.94
CA ILE A 124 5.51 7.25 -11.80
C ILE A 124 5.92 5.85 -11.39
N GLU A 125 7.21 5.67 -11.12
CA GLU A 125 7.81 4.38 -10.76
C GLU A 125 8.64 4.50 -9.48
N LEU A 126 8.57 3.51 -8.60
CA LEU A 126 9.50 3.37 -7.48
C LEU A 126 10.82 2.77 -7.97
N ASN A 127 11.90 3.55 -7.88
CA ASN A 127 13.24 3.02 -8.05
C ASN A 127 13.63 2.23 -6.80
N GLU A 128 13.67 0.90 -6.92
CA GLU A 128 13.93 0.01 -5.78
C GLU A 128 15.39 0.01 -5.28
N GLU A 129 16.32 0.60 -6.03
CA GLU A 129 17.71 0.76 -5.60
C GLU A 129 17.88 1.99 -4.72
N THR A 130 17.20 3.09 -5.08
CA THR A 130 17.35 4.38 -4.38
C THR A 130 16.21 4.67 -3.40
N GLY A 131 15.07 3.98 -3.53
CA GLY A 131 13.85 4.24 -2.77
C GLY A 131 13.12 5.53 -3.16
N ASN A 132 13.56 6.23 -4.21
CA ASN A 132 12.88 7.41 -4.73
C ASN A 132 11.86 7.04 -5.81
N TRP A 133 10.84 7.87 -5.96
CA TRP A 133 9.94 7.77 -7.10
C TRP A 133 10.41 8.62 -8.27
N GLU A 134 10.31 8.06 -9.45
CA GLU A 134 10.72 8.66 -10.72
C GLU A 134 9.47 8.96 -11.53
N LEU A 135 9.24 10.25 -11.78
CA LEU A 135 8.15 10.72 -12.65
C LEU A 135 8.60 10.66 -14.10
N PHE A 136 7.69 10.24 -14.99
CA PHE A 136 7.91 10.29 -16.42
C PHE A 136 6.62 10.59 -17.17
N GLN A 137 6.74 11.01 -18.43
CA GLN A 137 5.61 11.15 -19.34
C GLN A 137 5.95 10.52 -20.69
N VAL A 138 5.06 9.70 -21.22
CA VAL A 138 5.15 9.16 -22.58
C VAL A 138 4.24 10.00 -23.49
N ASP A 139 4.83 10.63 -24.51
CA ASP A 139 4.14 11.52 -25.45
C ASP A 139 4.02 10.84 -26.83
N PHE A 140 2.78 10.50 -27.19
CA PHE A 140 2.38 9.88 -28.45
C PHE A 140 1.87 10.91 -29.48
N SER A 141 1.93 12.22 -29.18
CA SER A 141 1.40 13.26 -30.08
C SER A 141 2.25 13.46 -31.34
N GLN A 142 3.47 12.94 -31.36
CA GLN A 142 4.43 13.06 -32.45
C GLN A 142 4.65 11.72 -33.14
N ALA A 143 5.05 11.76 -34.42
CA ALA A 143 5.36 10.54 -35.18
C ALA A 143 6.46 9.68 -34.52
N LYS A 144 7.38 10.31 -33.79
CA LYS A 144 8.35 9.62 -32.93
C LYS A 144 7.93 9.82 -31.47
N ILE A 145 7.55 8.73 -30.82
CA ILE A 145 7.17 8.72 -29.40
C ILE A 145 8.36 9.18 -28.56
N LYS A 146 8.08 9.99 -27.54
CA LYS A 146 9.09 10.51 -26.61
C LYS A 146 8.75 10.12 -25.19
N VAL A 147 9.79 9.78 -24.42
CA VAL A 147 9.71 9.64 -22.97
C VAL A 147 10.40 10.85 -22.36
N HIS A 148 9.65 11.61 -21.58
CA HIS A 148 10.13 12.75 -20.81
C HIS A 148 10.35 12.31 -19.36
N ASP A 149 11.60 12.32 -18.91
CA ASP A 149 11.94 12.09 -17.51
C ASP A 149 11.70 13.36 -16.70
N ALA A 150 11.16 13.23 -15.49
CA ALA A 150 10.98 14.32 -14.54
C ALA A 150 10.29 15.57 -15.13
N PRO A 151 9.10 15.44 -15.78
CA PRO A 151 8.37 16.58 -16.31
C PRO A 151 8.03 17.59 -15.20
N GLN A 152 8.40 18.86 -15.41
CA GLN A 152 8.36 19.90 -14.38
C GLN A 152 6.95 20.17 -13.86
N GLU A 153 5.96 20.06 -14.73
CA GLU A 153 4.54 20.17 -14.40
C GLU A 153 4.07 19.18 -13.30
N CYS A 154 4.70 18.02 -13.20
CA CYS A 154 4.30 16.97 -12.26
C CYS A 154 4.77 17.30 -10.84
N PHE A 155 5.89 18.02 -10.68
CA PHE A 155 6.43 18.37 -9.36
C PHE A 155 5.53 19.30 -8.55
N ARG A 156 4.65 20.08 -9.20
CA ARG A 156 3.66 20.91 -8.50
C ARG A 156 2.80 20.09 -7.52
N CYS A 157 2.47 18.87 -7.90
CA CYS A 157 1.59 18.01 -7.10
C CYS A 157 2.38 16.93 -6.36
N HIS A 158 3.38 16.33 -7.02
CA HIS A 158 4.14 15.20 -6.47
C HIS A 158 5.30 15.62 -5.54
N GLY A 159 5.75 16.87 -5.62
CA GLY A 159 6.92 17.39 -4.92
C GLY A 159 8.22 17.15 -5.68
N GLU A 160 9.16 18.11 -5.61
CA GLU A 160 10.40 18.09 -6.40
C GLU A 160 11.52 17.28 -5.73
N ALA A 161 11.74 17.45 -4.43
CA ALA A 161 12.85 16.80 -3.72
C ALA A 161 12.65 15.28 -3.59
N HIS A 162 11.44 14.87 -3.25
CA HIS A 162 11.05 13.48 -3.07
C HIS A 162 9.67 13.28 -3.70
N PRO A 163 9.63 13.06 -5.03
CA PRO A 163 8.38 12.72 -5.69
C PRO A 163 7.77 11.48 -5.06
N LYS A 164 6.45 11.40 -5.10
CA LYS A 164 5.69 10.23 -4.65
C LYS A 164 4.31 10.22 -5.29
N PRO A 165 3.64 9.06 -5.42
CA PRO A 165 2.31 9.02 -5.98
C PRO A 165 1.34 9.86 -5.13
N LEU A 166 0.24 10.27 -5.74
CA LEU A 166 -0.85 10.97 -5.05
C LEU A 166 -2.05 10.04 -5.04
N TRP A 167 -2.56 9.73 -3.87
CA TRP A 167 -3.78 8.93 -3.70
C TRP A 167 -4.67 9.56 -2.61
N GLY A 168 -5.69 8.86 -2.10
CA GLY A 168 -6.55 9.38 -1.02
C GLY A 168 -6.27 8.70 0.32
N THR A 169 -6.86 9.17 1.42
CA THR A 169 -6.96 8.34 2.64
C THR A 169 -7.82 7.11 2.33
N SER A 170 -7.63 5.99 3.05
CA SER A 170 -8.55 4.84 2.96
C SER A 170 -10.01 5.32 3.05
N SER A 171 -10.82 4.98 2.05
CA SER A 171 -12.21 5.42 1.84
C SER A 171 -12.45 6.88 1.45
N HIS A 172 -11.44 7.75 1.36
CA HIS A 172 -11.62 9.13 0.91
C HIS A 172 -10.60 9.59 -0.14
N TRP A 173 -11.04 9.59 -1.41
CA TRP A 173 -10.28 10.14 -2.54
C TRP A 173 -11.19 11.01 -3.40
N LYS A 174 -11.31 12.30 -3.01
CA LYS A 174 -12.21 13.27 -3.64
C LYS A 174 -12.14 13.23 -5.16
N GLY A 175 -13.28 12.92 -5.78
CA GLY A 175 -13.43 12.91 -7.23
C GLY A 175 -13.12 11.58 -7.90
N VAL A 176 -12.88 10.50 -7.13
CA VAL A 176 -12.76 9.14 -7.66
C VAL A 176 -14.11 8.42 -7.58
N PHE A 177 -14.37 7.54 -8.54
CA PHE A 177 -15.59 6.74 -8.55
C PHE A 177 -15.67 5.88 -7.29
N GLY A 178 -16.82 5.95 -6.59
CA GLY A 178 -17.01 5.24 -5.33
C GLY A 178 -16.41 5.90 -4.10
N ASP A 179 -15.81 7.09 -4.23
CA ASP A 179 -15.41 7.89 -3.07
C ASP A 179 -16.63 8.47 -2.37
N ASN A 180 -17.02 7.93 -1.21
CA ASN A 180 -17.88 8.54 -0.16
C ASN A 180 -19.12 9.38 -0.58
N GLU A 181 -19.58 9.30 -1.83
CA GLU A 181 -20.73 10.03 -2.36
C GLU A 181 -22.06 9.39 -1.95
N ALA A 182 -22.01 8.15 -1.52
CA ALA A 182 -23.14 7.42 -0.96
C ALA A 182 -22.78 6.89 0.43
N PRO A 183 -23.72 6.88 1.38
CA PRO A 183 -23.52 6.21 2.66
C PRO A 183 -23.33 4.70 2.42
N GLY A 184 -22.29 4.13 3.02
CA GLY A 184 -21.99 2.71 2.94
C GLY A 184 -21.17 2.25 4.15
N PRO A 185 -21.12 0.93 4.42
CA PRO A 185 -20.49 0.40 5.63
C PRO A 185 -18.98 0.68 5.72
N ASN A 186 -18.30 0.88 4.58
CA ASN A 186 -16.84 1.03 4.50
C ASN A 186 -16.38 2.31 3.77
N GLY A 187 -17.29 3.27 3.51
CA GLY A 187 -16.96 4.53 2.81
C GLY A 187 -16.65 4.44 1.30
N GLU A 188 -16.85 3.27 0.68
CA GLU A 188 -16.58 3.04 -0.76
C GLU A 188 -17.84 2.74 -1.60
N ALA A 189 -19.00 3.18 -1.10
CA ALA A 189 -20.26 2.91 -1.77
C ALA A 189 -20.36 3.71 -3.07
N LEU A 190 -20.68 3.02 -4.17
CA LEU A 190 -21.02 3.68 -5.42
C LEU A 190 -22.30 4.48 -5.25
N SER A 191 -22.25 5.75 -5.63
CA SER A 191 -23.46 6.51 -5.95
C SER A 191 -24.16 5.86 -7.16
N LEU A 192 -25.47 6.08 -7.30
CA LEU A 192 -26.24 5.49 -8.41
C LEU A 192 -25.67 5.91 -9.79
N ARG A 193 -25.19 7.16 -9.90
CA ARG A 193 -24.58 7.70 -11.12
C ARG A 193 -23.25 6.98 -11.47
N HIS A 194 -22.36 6.77 -10.49
CA HIS A 194 -21.12 6.03 -10.70
C HIS A 194 -21.41 4.58 -11.05
N LEU A 195 -22.35 3.95 -10.36
CA LEU A 195 -22.79 2.58 -10.64
C LEU A 195 -23.26 2.41 -12.09
N GLN A 196 -24.14 3.29 -12.55
CA GLN A 196 -24.67 3.25 -13.92
C GLN A 196 -23.55 3.38 -14.95
N LYS A 197 -22.60 4.29 -14.72
CA LYS A 197 -21.49 4.53 -15.65
C LYS A 197 -20.47 3.41 -15.65
N MET A 198 -20.10 2.88 -14.49
CA MET A 198 -19.21 1.72 -14.41
C MET A 198 -19.81 0.50 -15.08
N ASN A 199 -21.11 0.22 -14.89
CA ASN A 199 -21.77 -0.86 -15.62
C ASN A 199 -21.74 -0.61 -17.14
N ALA A 200 -21.94 0.62 -17.60
CA ALA A 200 -21.80 0.95 -19.02
C ALA A 200 -20.36 0.70 -19.52
N PHE A 201 -19.34 1.11 -18.77
CA PHE A 201 -17.93 0.87 -19.12
C PHE A 201 -17.58 -0.63 -19.14
N ARG A 202 -18.05 -1.39 -18.16
CA ARG A 202 -17.94 -2.85 -18.11
C ARG A 202 -18.51 -3.49 -19.37
N ASP A 203 -19.74 -3.10 -19.71
CA ASP A 203 -20.48 -3.60 -20.86
C ASP A 203 -19.98 -2.98 -22.19
N LYS A 204 -18.85 -2.25 -22.17
CA LYS A 204 -18.20 -1.60 -23.31
C LYS A 204 -19.07 -0.55 -24.02
N ASN A 205 -20.11 -0.07 -23.35
CA ASN A 205 -21.02 0.99 -23.77
C ASN A 205 -20.41 2.38 -23.48
N THR A 206 -19.35 2.72 -24.22
CA THR A 206 -18.65 4.01 -24.16
C THR A 206 -18.00 4.30 -25.51
N ASP A 207 -17.76 5.58 -25.81
CA ASP A 207 -17.05 5.98 -27.03
C ASP A 207 -15.53 6.02 -26.82
N SER A 208 -15.04 5.93 -25.57
CA SER A 208 -13.62 5.90 -25.29
C SER A 208 -13.01 4.53 -25.62
N PRO A 209 -12.02 4.43 -26.53
CA PRO A 209 -11.33 3.17 -26.81
C PRO A 209 -10.54 2.66 -25.61
N ARG A 210 -10.04 3.56 -24.75
CA ARG A 210 -9.21 3.21 -23.58
C ARG A 210 -10.01 2.54 -22.48
N LEU A 211 -11.21 3.05 -22.18
CA LEU A 211 -12.11 2.40 -21.23
C LEU A 211 -12.53 0.99 -21.69
N LYS A 212 -12.59 0.75 -23.00
CA LYS A 212 -12.86 -0.59 -23.56
C LYS A 212 -11.72 -1.58 -23.33
N GLN A 213 -10.52 -1.13 -23.02
CA GLN A 213 -9.39 -2.05 -22.75
C GLN A 213 -9.33 -2.55 -21.31
N LEU A 214 -10.02 -1.88 -20.39
CA LEU A 214 -10.08 -2.30 -18.98
C LEU A 214 -10.76 -3.67 -18.86
N ILE A 215 -10.20 -4.53 -18.03
CA ILE A 215 -10.73 -5.87 -17.78
C ILE A 215 -11.52 -5.83 -16.49
N TRP A 216 -12.79 -6.18 -16.61
CA TRP A 216 -13.72 -6.25 -15.50
C TRP A 216 -13.94 -7.71 -15.12
N ASP A 217 -14.29 -7.98 -13.87
CA ASP A 217 -14.71 -9.31 -13.46
C ASP A 217 -16.19 -9.54 -13.85
N ASP A 218 -16.42 -10.50 -14.73
CA ASP A 218 -17.75 -10.84 -15.27
C ASP A 218 -18.72 -11.31 -14.17
N GLU A 219 -18.20 -11.85 -13.06
CA GLU A 219 -18.99 -12.28 -11.91
C GLU A 219 -19.30 -11.13 -10.93
N GLN A 220 -18.63 -9.98 -11.09
CA GLN A 220 -18.81 -8.83 -10.20
C GLN A 220 -20.09 -8.08 -10.53
N VAL A 221 -21.09 -8.25 -9.66
CA VAL A 221 -22.30 -7.42 -9.67
C VAL A 221 -22.03 -6.16 -8.86
N LEU A 222 -21.74 -5.05 -9.54
CA LEU A 222 -21.65 -3.73 -8.90
C LEU A 222 -23.01 -3.35 -8.30
N ARG A 223 -23.02 -2.92 -7.04
CA ARG A 223 -24.22 -2.47 -6.31
C ARG A 223 -23.93 -1.19 -5.56
N SER A 224 -24.92 -0.30 -5.47
CA SER A 224 -24.83 0.88 -4.60
C SER A 224 -24.94 0.44 -3.13
N GLY A 225 -24.14 1.05 -2.25
CA GLY A 225 -24.22 0.84 -0.79
C GLY A 225 -23.75 -0.52 -0.25
N GLY A 226 -23.34 -1.47 -1.10
CA GLY A 226 -22.92 -2.81 -0.70
C GLY A 226 -21.41 -2.92 -0.43
N ILE A 227 -21.02 -3.81 0.50
CA ILE A 227 -19.64 -4.33 0.57
C ILE A 227 -19.39 -5.09 -0.73
N ARG A 228 -18.39 -4.66 -1.49
CA ARG A 228 -17.97 -5.36 -2.69
C ARG A 228 -16.95 -6.41 -2.25
N ASN A 229 -17.29 -7.67 -2.44
CA ASN A 229 -16.30 -8.74 -2.39
C ASN A 229 -15.85 -8.94 -3.83
N ILE A 230 -14.72 -8.36 -4.24
CA ILE A 230 -14.16 -8.72 -5.54
C ILE A 230 -13.59 -10.13 -5.42
N LYS A 231 -13.99 -11.00 -6.35
CA LYS A 231 -13.44 -12.34 -6.44
C LYS A 231 -11.93 -12.24 -6.62
N ASP A 232 -11.20 -13.12 -5.93
CA ASP A 232 -9.74 -13.21 -5.99
C ASP A 232 -8.99 -11.93 -5.55
N ASN A 233 -9.66 -11.02 -4.83
CA ASN A 233 -9.18 -9.66 -4.54
C ASN A 233 -8.62 -8.98 -5.80
N ARG A 234 -9.19 -9.35 -6.96
CA ARG A 234 -8.92 -8.73 -8.24
C ARG A 234 -9.54 -7.36 -8.25
N PHE A 235 -9.12 -6.54 -9.18
CA PHE A 235 -9.17 -5.11 -8.99
C PHE A 235 -10.28 -4.48 -9.83
N GLY A 236 -10.72 -3.31 -9.38
CA GLY A 236 -11.77 -2.47 -9.94
C GLY A 236 -11.81 -1.16 -9.13
N ALA A 237 -12.84 -0.33 -9.28
CA ALA A 237 -12.94 0.97 -8.59
C ALA A 237 -13.16 0.89 -7.06
N GLU A 238 -12.30 0.17 -6.36
CA GLU A 238 -12.16 0.14 -4.90
C GLU A 238 -10.85 0.84 -4.53
N LEU A 239 -10.94 1.78 -3.60
CA LEU A 239 -9.84 2.67 -3.24
C LEU A 239 -8.93 2.04 -2.18
N ILE A 240 -9.46 1.15 -1.34
CA ILE A 240 -8.72 0.50 -0.25
C ILE A 240 -7.57 -0.33 -0.81
N ALA A 241 -7.81 -1.18 -1.80
CA ALA A 241 -6.76 -2.01 -2.38
C ALA A 241 -5.69 -1.17 -3.09
N SER A 242 -6.08 -0.14 -3.86
CA SER A 242 -5.12 0.77 -4.48
C SER A 242 -4.28 1.51 -3.43
N ASN A 243 -4.92 2.02 -2.37
CA ASN A 243 -4.24 2.71 -1.28
C ASN A 243 -3.26 1.79 -0.55
N HIS A 244 -3.61 0.51 -0.41
CA HIS A 244 -2.77 -0.49 0.21
C HIS A 244 -1.49 -0.73 -0.59
N PHE A 245 -1.59 -1.03 -1.88
CA PHE A 245 -0.42 -1.37 -2.69
C PHE A 245 0.46 -0.15 -2.98
N ILE A 246 -0.16 0.98 -3.32
CA ILE A 246 0.57 2.23 -3.56
C ILE A 246 1.25 2.68 -2.28
N GLY A 247 0.54 2.66 -1.15
CA GLY A 247 1.12 2.99 0.15
C GLY A 247 2.23 2.04 0.57
N ALA A 248 2.12 0.74 0.27
CA ALA A 248 3.16 -0.25 0.61
C ALA A 248 4.43 0.03 -0.19
N SER A 249 4.28 0.35 -1.48
CA SER A 249 5.41 0.80 -2.30
C SER A 249 6.03 2.10 -1.76
N VAL A 250 5.24 3.04 -1.23
CA VAL A 250 5.80 4.24 -0.58
C VAL A 250 6.53 3.93 0.73
N ALA A 251 5.97 3.08 1.59
CA ALA A 251 6.65 2.63 2.81
C ALA A 251 7.98 1.93 2.48
N LYS A 252 8.00 1.11 1.43
CA LYS A 252 9.20 0.44 0.91
C LYS A 252 10.25 1.46 0.45
N GLY A 253 9.85 2.47 -0.34
CA GLY A 253 10.77 3.53 -0.76
C GLY A 253 11.37 4.30 0.41
N ILE A 254 10.56 4.67 1.40
CA ILE A 254 11.04 5.31 2.64
C ILE A 254 12.04 4.41 3.36
N TYR A 255 11.74 3.12 3.51
CA TYR A 255 12.64 2.16 4.14
C TYR A 255 14.00 2.09 3.44
N ILE A 256 14.01 1.94 2.12
CA ILE A 256 15.25 1.87 1.32
C ILE A 256 16.11 3.12 1.57
N ARG A 257 15.51 4.32 1.57
CA ARG A 257 16.25 5.58 1.78
C ARG A 257 16.87 5.71 3.16
N MET A 258 16.25 5.14 4.19
CA MET A 258 16.78 5.21 5.56
C MET A 258 17.59 3.99 5.98
N GLU A 259 17.63 2.90 5.19
CA GLU A 259 18.21 1.61 5.61
C GLU A 259 19.65 1.75 6.09
N GLN A 260 20.48 2.49 5.35
CA GLN A 260 21.88 2.70 5.70
C GLN A 260 22.00 3.48 7.02
N GLU A 261 21.25 4.57 7.15
CA GLU A 261 21.25 5.43 8.34
C GLU A 261 20.72 4.69 9.58
N LEU A 262 19.75 3.79 9.41
CA LEU A 262 19.21 2.95 10.48
C LEU A 262 20.30 2.09 11.13
N LYS A 263 21.14 1.46 10.30
CA LYS A 263 22.24 0.59 10.75
C LYS A 263 23.32 1.42 11.44
N ASP A 264 23.74 2.51 10.80
CA ASP A 264 24.83 3.35 11.30
C ASP A 264 24.48 4.04 12.62
N LYS A 265 23.21 4.44 12.79
CA LYS A 265 22.72 5.13 13.99
C LYS A 265 22.13 4.20 15.05
N LYS A 266 22.12 2.88 14.83
CA LYS A 266 21.46 1.90 15.72
C LYS A 266 20.00 2.30 16.05
N ALA A 267 19.31 2.87 15.07
CA ALA A 267 18.02 3.52 15.25
C ALA A 267 16.83 2.58 15.10
N VAL A 268 17.07 1.31 14.73
CA VAL A 268 16.03 0.27 14.56
C VAL A 268 15.12 0.15 15.78
N LEU A 269 15.67 -0.15 16.97
CA LEU A 269 14.86 -0.33 18.17
C LEU A 269 14.19 0.97 18.64
N PRO A 270 14.87 2.14 18.65
CA PRO A 270 14.20 3.41 18.86
C PRO A 270 13.02 3.67 17.93
N LEU A 271 13.16 3.37 16.63
CA LEU A 271 12.09 3.54 15.65
C LEU A 271 10.87 2.71 16.04
N LEU A 272 11.04 1.42 16.28
CA LEU A 272 9.95 0.51 16.64
C LEU A 272 9.23 0.95 17.92
N LEU A 273 10.01 1.35 18.93
CA LEU A 273 9.52 1.79 20.23
C LEU A 273 8.76 3.12 20.16
N LEU A 274 9.28 4.09 19.41
CA LEU A 274 8.61 5.39 19.23
C LEU A 274 7.37 5.29 18.35
N THR A 275 7.37 4.44 17.32
CA THR A 275 6.17 4.17 16.51
C THR A 275 5.06 3.57 17.39
N ALA A 276 5.38 2.62 18.27
CA ALA A 276 4.40 2.09 19.22
C ALA A 276 3.90 3.16 20.21
N GLN A 277 4.78 4.06 20.68
CA GLN A 277 4.44 5.15 21.60
C GLN A 277 3.56 6.26 20.97
N MET A 278 3.28 6.20 19.66
CA MET A 278 2.31 7.11 19.05
C MET A 278 0.87 6.87 19.56
N LYS A 279 0.63 5.73 20.20
CA LYS A 279 -0.65 5.35 20.79
C LYS A 279 -0.67 5.77 22.26
N GLU A 280 -1.76 6.41 22.68
CA GLU A 280 -1.84 7.13 23.96
C GLU A 280 -1.58 6.24 25.19
N ASP A 281 -1.85 4.94 25.10
CA ASP A 281 -1.70 3.95 26.16
C ASP A 281 -0.30 3.30 26.22
N ILE A 282 0.57 3.60 25.26
CA ILE A 282 1.93 3.07 25.20
C ILE A 282 2.93 4.11 25.69
N HIS A 283 3.74 3.72 26.66
CA HIS A 283 4.71 4.62 27.29
C HIS A 283 6.08 3.95 27.42
N LEU A 284 7.14 4.67 27.01
CA LEU A 284 8.50 4.22 27.27
C LEU A 284 8.82 4.25 28.76
N GLY A 285 9.49 3.21 29.24
CA GLY A 285 10.03 3.15 30.58
C GLY A 285 11.13 4.19 30.80
N LYS A 286 11.28 4.66 32.05
CA LYS A 286 12.27 5.69 32.41
C LYS A 286 13.70 5.32 32.01
N ILE A 287 14.08 4.04 32.15
CA ILE A 287 15.40 3.54 31.79
C ILE A 287 15.62 3.65 30.27
N THR A 288 14.63 3.24 29.48
CA THR A 288 14.66 3.36 28.01
C THR A 288 14.79 4.82 27.56
N GLN A 289 14.02 5.72 28.17
CA GLN A 289 14.13 7.16 27.88
C GLN A 289 15.52 7.72 28.23
N GLN A 290 16.11 7.31 29.36
CA GLN A 290 17.47 7.70 29.73
C GLN A 290 18.48 7.23 28.70
N HIS A 291 18.38 5.98 28.24
CA HIS A 291 19.25 5.47 27.18
C HIS A 291 19.08 6.22 25.85
N PHE A 292 17.86 6.61 25.48
CA PHE A 292 17.66 7.44 24.28
C PHE A 292 18.41 8.76 24.42
N VAL A 293 18.28 9.45 25.56
CA VAL A 293 19.00 10.71 25.82
C VAL A 293 20.51 10.51 25.81
N SER A 294 21.02 9.47 26.48
CA SER A 294 22.46 9.15 26.52
C SER A 294 23.04 8.85 25.13
N ASN A 295 22.24 8.24 24.25
CA ASN A 295 22.62 7.92 22.87
C ASN A 295 22.25 9.01 21.87
N ASN A 296 21.87 10.22 22.32
CA ASN A 296 21.42 11.32 21.46
C ASN A 296 20.28 10.96 20.49
N THR A 297 19.45 9.98 20.89
CA THR A 297 18.26 9.53 20.17
C THR A 297 17.07 10.40 20.58
N PRO A 298 16.33 10.99 19.63
CA PRO A 298 15.15 11.79 19.94
C PRO A 298 14.05 10.99 20.64
N LEU A 299 13.25 11.67 21.47
CA LEU A 299 12.06 11.09 22.11
C LEU A 299 10.78 11.26 21.28
N HIS A 300 10.87 11.90 20.12
CA HIS A 300 9.75 12.12 19.21
C HIS A 300 10.02 11.44 17.87
N ILE A 301 9.02 10.71 17.36
CA ILE A 301 9.16 9.88 16.16
C ILE A 301 9.59 10.69 14.94
N ASP A 302 9.00 11.85 14.70
CA ASP A 302 9.35 12.71 13.55
C ASP A 302 10.78 13.23 13.61
N SER A 303 11.28 13.52 14.83
CA SER A 303 12.65 13.95 15.00
C SER A 303 13.63 12.82 14.72
N LEU A 304 13.26 11.57 15.03
CA LEU A 304 14.06 10.40 14.64
C LEU A 304 14.06 10.19 13.13
N TYR A 305 12.91 10.28 12.45
CA TYR A 305 12.86 10.22 10.99
C TYR A 305 13.70 11.31 10.34
N LEU A 306 13.65 12.55 10.85
CA LEU A 306 14.48 13.64 10.33
C LEU A 306 15.98 13.34 10.49
N GLN A 307 16.39 12.75 11.62
CA GLN A 307 17.77 12.27 11.78
C GLN A 307 18.12 11.15 10.80
N LEU A 308 17.14 10.35 10.36
CA LEU A 308 17.30 9.30 9.36
C LEU A 308 17.19 9.81 7.91
N GLY A 309 17.14 11.13 7.71
CA GLY A 309 17.06 11.74 6.38
C GLY A 309 15.67 11.75 5.76
N ILE A 310 14.62 11.49 6.55
CA ILE A 310 13.22 11.46 6.10
C ILE A 310 12.45 12.60 6.74
N ASN A 311 11.83 13.46 5.94
CA ASN A 311 11.00 14.54 6.43
C ASN A 311 9.54 14.11 6.41
N THR A 312 8.98 13.74 7.56
CA THR A 312 7.59 13.26 7.65
C THR A 312 6.54 14.30 7.22
N GLU A 313 6.86 15.59 7.25
CA GLU A 313 5.97 16.65 6.75
C GLU A 313 5.90 16.69 5.22
N THR A 314 6.76 15.96 4.51
CA THR A 314 6.75 15.88 3.04
C THR A 314 6.71 14.46 2.52
N ASP A 315 7.36 13.50 3.19
CA ASP A 315 7.46 12.11 2.74
C ASP A 315 6.24 11.28 3.15
N PHE A 316 5.59 11.64 4.27
CA PHE A 316 4.47 10.87 4.82
C PHE A 316 3.11 11.45 4.44
N THR A 317 3.08 12.58 3.76
CA THR A 317 1.84 13.26 3.39
C THR A 317 1.22 12.63 2.16
N ILE A 318 -0.09 12.64 2.02
CA ILE A 318 -0.73 12.19 0.77
C ILE A 318 -0.55 13.23 -0.35
N ASN A 319 -0.40 14.50 0.00
CA ASN A 319 -0.37 15.59 -0.95
C ASN A 319 0.77 16.56 -0.63
N ASN A 320 1.56 16.89 -1.65
CA ASN A 320 2.58 17.95 -1.61
C ASN A 320 2.11 19.21 -2.35
N SER A 321 0.87 19.27 -2.82
CA SER A 321 0.38 20.44 -3.54
C SER A 321 0.41 21.65 -2.61
N LEU A 322 1.11 22.69 -3.04
CA LEU A 322 1.14 24.02 -2.41
C LEU A 322 -0.25 24.70 -2.33
N GLU A 323 -1.29 24.07 -2.90
CA GLU A 323 -2.66 24.53 -2.92
C GLU A 323 -3.46 23.92 -1.74
N ASP A 324 -3.50 24.64 -0.62
CA ASP A 324 -4.58 24.69 0.38
C ASP A 324 -5.11 23.38 1.02
N GLN A 325 -4.31 22.32 1.13
CA GLN A 325 -4.71 21.14 1.91
C GLN A 325 -3.88 20.99 3.18
N GLU A 326 -4.56 20.76 4.30
CA GLU A 326 -3.90 20.39 5.55
C GLU A 326 -3.12 19.09 5.34
N VAL A 327 -1.85 19.12 5.71
CA VAL A 327 -0.97 17.97 5.68
C VAL A 327 -1.44 16.96 6.73
N ASP A 328 -1.86 15.79 6.28
CA ASP A 328 -2.11 14.63 7.15
C ASP A 328 -1.01 13.58 6.95
N LYS A 329 -0.10 13.49 7.92
CA LYS A 329 0.96 12.46 7.97
C LYS A 329 0.52 11.18 8.70
N LEU A 330 -0.65 11.19 9.34
CA LEU A 330 -1.23 10.05 10.06
C LEU A 330 -2.31 9.34 9.23
N TRP A 331 -2.36 9.64 7.94
CA TRP A 331 -3.26 8.98 7.02
C TRP A 331 -3.01 7.47 7.01
N LYS A 332 -4.07 6.73 6.67
CA LYS A 332 -4.08 5.28 6.75
C LYS A 332 -4.17 4.63 5.38
N MET A 333 -3.37 3.58 5.19
CA MET A 333 -3.40 2.68 4.03
C MET A 333 -4.49 1.61 4.13
N GLY A 334 -5.39 1.80 5.09
CA GLY A 334 -6.36 0.85 5.61
C GLY A 334 -6.50 1.11 7.12
N LYS A 335 -6.05 0.20 8.00
CA LYS A 335 -6.05 0.41 9.45
C LYS A 335 -4.73 0.98 10.00
N GLY A 336 -3.60 0.66 9.35
CA GLY A 336 -2.28 1.13 9.76
C GLY A 336 -1.84 2.43 9.09
N THR A 337 -0.95 3.16 9.78
CA THR A 337 -0.31 4.39 9.26
C THR A 337 0.97 4.06 8.51
N LEU A 338 1.51 5.02 7.75
CA LEU A 338 2.80 4.86 7.08
C LEU A 338 3.94 4.62 8.07
N TYR A 339 3.88 5.22 9.27
CA TYR A 339 4.82 4.96 10.37
C TYR A 339 4.85 3.49 10.75
N GLU A 340 3.67 2.89 10.91
CA GLU A 340 3.54 1.49 11.29
C GLU A 340 4.05 0.57 10.18
N GLN A 341 3.74 0.86 8.92
CA GLN A 341 4.20 0.09 7.77
C GLN A 341 5.73 0.09 7.62
N VAL A 342 6.35 1.26 7.80
CA VAL A 342 7.80 1.40 7.79
C VAL A 342 8.44 0.67 8.98
N ALA A 343 7.82 0.73 10.17
CA ALA A 343 8.26 -0.03 11.34
C ALA A 343 8.17 -1.55 11.12
N LEU A 344 7.11 -2.06 10.49
CA LEU A 344 6.98 -3.48 10.15
C LEU A 344 8.13 -3.96 9.25
N LEU A 345 8.42 -3.22 8.17
CA LEU A 345 9.56 -3.51 7.29
C LEU A 345 10.88 -3.52 8.06
N THR A 346 11.11 -2.49 8.87
CA THR A 346 12.32 -2.36 9.67
C THR A 346 12.50 -3.53 10.65
N LEU A 347 11.42 -3.92 11.32
CA LEU A 347 11.41 -5.07 12.23
C LEU A 347 11.72 -6.38 11.49
N TYR A 348 11.13 -6.61 10.33
CA TYR A 348 11.41 -7.83 9.55
C TYR A 348 12.89 -7.97 9.22
N TYR A 349 13.52 -6.93 8.67
CA TYR A 349 14.94 -7.00 8.33
C TYR A 349 15.84 -7.14 9.55
N GLU A 350 15.48 -6.52 10.68
CA GLU A 350 16.19 -6.76 11.95
C GLU A 350 16.06 -8.21 12.42
N LEU A 351 14.85 -8.80 12.37
CA LEU A 351 14.64 -10.21 12.73
C LEU A 351 15.43 -11.17 11.81
N MET A 352 15.64 -10.80 10.55
CA MET A 352 16.45 -11.59 9.62
C MET A 352 17.96 -11.47 9.89
N ALA A 353 18.40 -10.36 10.47
CA ALA A 353 19.82 -10.11 10.79
C ALA A 353 20.22 -10.48 12.22
N ASN A 354 19.25 -10.58 13.14
CA ASN A 354 19.47 -10.74 14.57
C ASN A 354 18.79 -11.99 15.13
N GLU A 355 19.57 -13.07 15.28
CA GLU A 355 19.06 -14.36 15.78
C GLU A 355 18.53 -14.29 17.22
N GLU A 356 19.06 -13.41 18.08
CA GLU A 356 18.54 -13.26 19.45
C GLU A 356 17.12 -12.68 19.42
N LEU A 357 16.93 -11.60 18.65
CA LEU A 357 15.61 -10.97 18.50
C LEU A 357 14.62 -11.89 17.76
N LYS A 358 15.08 -12.64 16.76
CA LYS A 358 14.28 -13.66 16.08
C LYS A 358 13.81 -14.75 17.03
N ASN A 359 14.71 -15.27 17.88
CA ASN A 359 14.35 -16.25 18.90
C ASN A 359 13.35 -15.66 19.91
N LEU A 360 13.51 -14.39 20.30
CA LEU A 360 12.54 -13.70 21.14
C LEU A 360 11.16 -13.69 20.49
N PHE A 361 11.05 -13.23 19.24
CA PHE A 361 9.77 -13.14 18.51
C PHE A 361 9.13 -14.49 18.21
N SER A 362 9.94 -15.54 18.00
CA SER A 362 9.45 -16.91 17.81
C SER A 362 8.78 -17.49 19.06
N ASN A 363 9.07 -16.91 20.24
CA ASN A 363 8.47 -17.33 21.51
C ASN A 363 7.26 -16.47 21.94
N ILE A 364 6.94 -15.39 21.23
CA ILE A 364 5.77 -14.56 21.53
C ILE A 364 4.58 -15.10 20.73
N PRO A 365 3.50 -15.59 21.37
CA PRO A 365 2.35 -16.12 20.65
C PRO A 365 1.68 -15.05 19.78
N ALA A 366 1.33 -15.40 18.55
CA ALA A 366 0.48 -14.57 17.71
C ALA A 366 -1.00 -14.87 18.01
N HIS A 367 -1.81 -13.81 18.08
CA HIS A 367 -3.27 -13.95 18.25
C HIS A 367 -4.01 -14.25 16.94
N GLN A 368 -3.39 -13.96 15.79
CA GLN A 368 -3.96 -14.24 14.48
C GLN A 368 -3.67 -15.69 14.07
N ILE A 369 -4.72 -16.48 13.86
CA ILE A 369 -4.63 -17.87 13.39
C ILE A 369 -4.93 -17.87 11.89
N CYS A 370 -3.87 -17.91 11.08
CA CYS A 370 -3.96 -18.25 9.66
C CYS A 370 -3.52 -19.71 9.50
N LYS A 371 -4.36 -20.56 8.91
CA LYS A 371 -4.14 -22.01 8.78
C LYS A 371 -4.15 -22.44 7.31
N SER A 372 -3.01 -22.88 6.80
CA SER A 372 -2.92 -23.70 5.59
C SER A 372 -2.83 -25.19 5.97
N GLU A 373 -2.92 -26.08 4.99
CA GLU A 373 -2.61 -27.51 5.18
C GLU A 373 -1.18 -27.73 5.73
N GLU A 374 -0.26 -26.79 5.48
CA GLU A 374 1.19 -26.94 5.77
C GLU A 374 1.73 -25.99 6.86
N HIS A 375 0.99 -24.95 7.24
CA HIS A 375 1.51 -23.92 8.13
C HIS A 375 0.40 -23.25 8.97
N THR A 376 0.70 -23.03 10.25
CA THR A 376 -0.12 -22.20 11.14
C THR A 376 0.75 -21.10 11.70
N ILE A 377 0.34 -19.85 11.52
CA ILE A 377 0.98 -18.72 12.18
C ILE A 377 0.67 -18.83 13.68
N THR A 378 1.69 -19.09 14.49
CA THR A 378 1.54 -19.31 15.94
C THR A 378 2.35 -18.34 16.79
N ASN A 379 3.29 -17.63 16.18
CA ASN A 379 4.19 -16.70 16.86
C ASN A 379 4.34 -15.40 16.05
N LEU A 380 4.83 -14.35 16.71
CA LEU A 380 4.99 -13.03 16.08
C LEU A 380 6.05 -13.00 14.98
N TYR A 381 7.08 -13.85 15.02
CA TYR A 381 8.07 -13.92 13.93
C TYR A 381 7.40 -14.36 12.62
N ASP A 382 6.65 -15.45 12.63
CA ASP A 382 5.93 -15.95 11.47
C ASP A 382 4.88 -14.93 10.98
N LEU A 383 4.23 -14.22 11.90
CA LEU A 383 3.27 -13.16 11.55
C LEU A 383 3.95 -11.98 10.84
N VAL A 384 5.07 -11.49 11.36
CA VAL A 384 5.84 -10.41 10.73
C VAL A 384 6.33 -10.84 9.35
N LYS A 385 6.89 -12.05 9.24
CA LYS A 385 7.33 -12.62 7.97
C LYS A 385 6.18 -12.71 6.97
N HIS A 386 5.02 -13.18 7.40
CA HIS A 386 3.84 -13.29 6.55
C HIS A 386 3.41 -11.92 5.99
N LYS A 387 3.22 -10.93 6.87
CA LYS A 387 2.82 -9.57 6.48
C LYS A 387 3.84 -8.93 5.54
N VAL A 388 5.13 -9.05 5.83
CA VAL A 388 6.16 -8.44 4.98
C VAL A 388 6.30 -9.13 3.64
N ASN A 389 6.29 -10.47 3.62
CA ASN A 389 6.32 -11.24 2.38
C ASN A 389 5.16 -10.83 1.47
N TYR A 390 3.96 -10.72 2.02
CA TYR A 390 2.80 -10.33 1.24
C TYR A 390 2.92 -8.89 0.77
N HIS A 391 3.16 -7.91 1.63
CA HIS A 391 3.07 -6.49 1.27
C HIS A 391 4.25 -5.95 0.46
N TYR A 392 5.46 -6.49 0.62
CA TYR A 392 6.67 -5.83 0.13
C TYR A 392 7.58 -6.71 -0.73
N LEU A 393 7.57 -8.03 -0.51
CA LEU A 393 8.47 -8.95 -1.23
C LEU A 393 7.78 -9.60 -2.43
N LEU A 394 6.47 -9.84 -2.36
CA LEU A 394 5.69 -10.29 -3.51
C LEU A 394 5.59 -9.19 -4.57
N LYS A 395 5.82 -9.61 -5.81
CA LYS A 395 5.88 -8.75 -6.98
C LYS A 395 5.09 -9.34 -8.14
N GLY A 396 4.65 -8.48 -9.06
CA GLY A 396 4.05 -8.90 -10.33
C GLY A 396 2.97 -9.98 -10.18
N ASN A 397 3.06 -11.06 -10.97
CA ASN A 397 2.07 -12.14 -10.97
C ASN A 397 2.02 -12.93 -9.65
N GLY A 398 3.15 -13.10 -8.95
CA GLY A 398 3.16 -13.77 -7.64
C GLY A 398 2.25 -13.06 -6.63
N LYS A 399 2.25 -11.72 -6.66
CA LYS A 399 1.36 -10.90 -5.83
C LYS A 399 -0.12 -11.10 -6.17
N VAL A 400 -0.43 -11.22 -7.47
CA VAL A 400 -1.79 -11.50 -7.97
C VAL A 400 -2.28 -12.89 -7.56
N GLU A 401 -1.42 -13.91 -7.65
CA GLU A 401 -1.80 -15.25 -7.20
C GLU A 401 -2.04 -15.30 -5.69
N ALA A 402 -1.21 -14.61 -4.90
CA ALA A 402 -1.42 -14.49 -3.47
C ALA A 402 -2.74 -13.77 -3.16
N SER A 403 -3.04 -12.66 -3.86
CA SER A 403 -4.28 -11.93 -3.60
C SER A 403 -5.53 -12.78 -3.84
N LYS A 404 -5.47 -13.86 -4.64
CA LYS A 404 -6.63 -14.76 -4.79
C LYS A 404 -7.04 -15.45 -3.49
N VAL A 405 -6.10 -15.57 -2.55
CA VAL A 405 -6.29 -16.26 -1.27
C VAL A 405 -6.32 -15.27 -0.10
N TYR A 406 -5.53 -14.20 -0.14
CA TYR A 406 -5.38 -13.24 0.98
C TYR A 406 -6.01 -11.89 0.70
N ILE A 407 -6.78 -11.39 1.67
CA ILE A 407 -7.29 -10.01 1.67
C ILE A 407 -6.28 -9.11 2.39
N PRO A 408 -5.77 -8.05 1.76
CA PRO A 408 -4.84 -7.10 2.40
C PRO A 408 -5.37 -6.46 3.70
N MET A 409 -6.70 -6.35 3.84
CA MET A 409 -7.39 -5.57 4.88
C MET A 409 -7.31 -6.14 6.30
N ASP A 410 -6.98 -7.42 6.45
CA ASP A 410 -6.74 -8.01 7.77
C ASP A 410 -5.26 -7.88 8.19
N ASP A 411 -4.39 -7.54 7.23
CA ASP A 411 -2.94 -7.58 7.43
C ASP A 411 -2.29 -6.24 7.76
N ASP A 412 -3.02 -5.14 7.57
CA ASP A 412 -2.55 -3.78 7.80
C ASP A 412 -2.63 -3.30 9.26
N GLU A 413 -3.22 -4.08 10.19
CA GLU A 413 -3.24 -3.83 11.64
C GLU A 413 -1.87 -4.04 12.29
N VAL A 414 -0.85 -3.34 11.82
CA VAL A 414 0.53 -3.53 12.27
C VAL A 414 0.68 -3.21 13.76
N PHE A 415 0.08 -2.11 14.23
CA PHE A 415 0.20 -1.78 15.64
C PHE A 415 -0.44 -2.85 16.55
N GLU A 416 -1.71 -3.20 16.35
CA GLU A 416 -2.42 -4.12 17.26
C GLU A 416 -1.93 -5.56 17.16
N SER A 417 -1.56 -6.03 15.96
CA SER A 417 -1.18 -7.42 15.76
C SER A 417 0.31 -7.70 15.95
N VAL A 418 1.18 -6.67 15.86
CA VAL A 418 2.64 -6.84 15.93
C VAL A 418 3.27 -5.93 16.99
N LEU A 419 3.17 -4.60 16.83
CA LEU A 419 3.96 -3.68 17.66
C LEU A 419 3.52 -3.68 19.12
N GLN A 420 2.21 -3.64 19.39
CA GLN A 420 1.67 -3.66 20.75
C GLN A 420 2.03 -4.95 21.50
N PRO A 421 1.80 -6.17 20.95
CA PRO A 421 2.23 -7.41 21.59
C PRO A 421 3.75 -7.52 21.80
N ALA A 422 4.55 -6.92 20.91
CA ALA A 422 6.01 -6.95 20.99
C ALA A 422 6.61 -5.87 21.90
N PHE A 423 5.86 -4.81 22.23
CA PHE A 423 6.41 -3.57 22.81
C PHE A 423 7.24 -3.81 24.08
N HIS A 424 6.70 -4.53 25.06
CA HIS A 424 7.41 -4.81 26.31
C HIS A 424 8.68 -5.65 26.10
N TYR A 425 8.65 -6.59 25.16
CA TYR A 425 9.80 -7.42 24.81
C TYR A 425 10.90 -6.59 24.15
N LEU A 426 10.54 -5.76 23.17
CA LEU A 426 11.46 -4.83 22.49
C LEU A 426 12.08 -3.84 23.48
N GLN A 427 11.29 -3.29 24.39
CA GLN A 427 11.77 -2.32 25.38
C GLN A 427 12.79 -2.96 26.32
N ASN A 428 12.49 -4.15 26.85
CA ASN A 428 13.40 -4.89 27.72
C ASN A 428 14.68 -5.27 26.98
N TYR A 429 14.56 -5.77 25.75
CA TYR A 429 15.69 -6.10 24.88
C TYR A 429 16.61 -4.89 24.69
N TYR A 430 16.04 -3.73 24.33
CA TYR A 430 16.80 -2.49 24.16
C TYR A 430 17.51 -2.06 25.45
N SER A 431 16.84 -2.12 26.60
CA SER A 431 17.43 -1.75 27.88
C SER A 431 18.59 -2.67 28.28
N VAL A 432 18.48 -3.99 28.05
CA VAL A 432 19.56 -4.94 28.36
C VAL A 432 20.78 -4.68 27.48
N GLN A 433 20.59 -4.48 26.18
CA GLN A 433 21.68 -4.21 25.23
C GLN A 433 22.47 -2.94 25.57
N ASN A 434 21.83 -1.94 26.19
CA ASN A 434 22.46 -0.67 26.58
C ASN A 434 22.95 -0.62 28.04
N GLN A 435 22.76 -1.68 28.83
CA GLN A 435 23.39 -1.80 30.17
C GLN A 435 24.80 -2.39 30.12
N LEU A 436 25.17 -3.01 29.00
CA LEU A 436 26.46 -3.67 28.79
C LEU A 436 27.52 -2.75 28.17
N LEU A 437 27.21 -1.47 28.00
CA LEU A 437 28.09 -0.40 27.50
C LEU A 437 28.29 0.64 28.60
#